data_AF-A0A7X0H7J6-F1
#
_entry.id   AF-A0A7X0H7J6-F1
#
_cell.length_a   1.000
_cell.length_b   1.000
_cell.length_c   1.000
_cell.angle_alpha   90.00
_cell.angle_beta   90.00
_cell.angle_gamma   90.00
#
_symmetry.space_group_name_H-M   'P 1'
#
loop_
_entity.id
_entity.type
_entity.pdbx_description
1 polymer ?
#
loop_
_entity_poly.entity_id
_entity_poly.type
_entity_poly.pdbx_seq_one_letter_code
_entity_poly.pdbx_strand_id
1 'polypeptide(L)'
;MGLTTSLYTGLTGLAANSQTIDVTGNNIANVNTNAFKSSRVNFETAIAQTPRSGSAPSGQIGGTNPAQVGLGTRLGSITADFSNGALSSTGVSTDLAIEGDGFFVVDDNGSQRFTRNGNFSLDRDFNLTTAAGGLVQGYGVDEDFNVVEGVLTDITIPIGVTTIASPTTEVKFAGNLNAGGDIATQGSITDFEQLFSDAGATVPATGATALTALTKADLTNPFALGDVITISGATRGGSAIPDRTFEINAAPTLGVNADANGTTLQDFADFLDNIFGIDQTAVPAGVSIAGGVLSVTGNVGSANGISFDDTNLIVNQGTAPSTPLQLNTSQQADGESTLTTFAAFDSLGNPLTVNLVTTLVTKDANGTQWSFSATAEDDTDIDTFLGTGTANFDTEGQFIGLNNAGLTLDRANTGAENPLQIALAFTDPFGSVTALVDQSTELRTLSQDGFPIGSLEDFDISLDGVITGSFTNGLRRTLGKVPLATFANNNGLRQVGGSLYEAENNSGNPAIVSAGVAGAGSVVSRALELSNVELSEEFVNLITASTGFSASSRVITTSDDLIQELLTLVR
;
A
#
# COMPACT_ATOMS: atom_id res chain seq x y z
N MET A 1 67.38 44.83 6.06
CA MET A 1 66.47 44.30 5.02
C MET A 1 66.40 42.77 5.03
N GLY A 2 67.52 42.03 5.11
CA GLY A 2 67.48 40.55 5.08
C GLY A 2 66.90 39.84 6.33
N LEU A 3 67.15 40.38 7.54
CA LEU A 3 66.69 39.76 8.80
C LEU A 3 65.19 39.96 9.05
N THR A 4 64.62 41.08 8.64
CA THR A 4 63.17 41.32 8.71
C THR A 4 62.40 40.40 7.77
N THR A 5 62.96 40.08 6.60
CA THR A 5 62.38 39.13 5.66
C THR A 5 62.50 37.68 6.13
N SER A 6 63.59 37.29 6.80
CA SER A 6 63.70 35.94 7.37
C SER A 6 62.73 35.72 8.54
N LEU A 7 62.55 36.71 9.40
CA LEU A 7 61.53 36.69 10.46
C LEU A 7 60.12 36.57 9.89
N TYR A 8 59.79 37.35 8.85
CA TYR A 8 58.47 37.28 8.20
C TYR A 8 58.22 35.92 7.56
N THR A 9 59.20 35.39 6.81
CA THR A 9 59.12 34.05 6.22
C THR A 9 58.96 32.96 7.30
N GLY A 10 59.72 33.05 8.40
CA GLY A 10 59.57 32.13 9.54
C GLY A 10 58.20 32.21 10.21
N LEU A 11 57.65 33.42 10.38
CA LEU A 11 56.30 33.63 10.94
C LEU A 11 55.21 33.04 10.04
N THR A 12 55.30 33.24 8.72
CA THR A 12 54.32 32.68 7.78
C THR A 12 54.36 31.14 7.76
N GLY A 13 55.55 30.54 7.85
CA GLY A 13 55.70 29.09 7.99
C GLY A 13 55.14 28.55 9.32
N LEU A 14 55.32 29.30 10.42
CA LEU A 14 54.76 28.95 11.72
C LEU A 14 53.24 28.98 11.71
N ALA A 15 52.64 30.04 11.16
CA ALA A 15 51.19 30.17 11.03
C ALA A 15 50.58 29.09 10.13
N ALA A 16 51.24 28.78 8.99
CA ALA A 16 50.82 27.71 8.10
C ALA A 16 50.76 26.35 8.82
N ASN A 17 51.84 25.98 9.51
CA ASN A 17 51.87 24.71 10.25
C ASN A 17 50.86 24.66 11.41
N SER A 18 50.59 25.80 12.07
CA SER A 18 49.52 25.88 13.10
C SER A 18 48.16 25.52 12.52
N GLN A 19 47.83 26.06 11.33
CA GLN A 19 46.55 25.76 10.68
C GLN A 19 46.44 24.29 10.28
N THR A 20 47.53 23.66 9.82
CA THR A 20 47.55 22.22 9.55
C THR A 20 47.29 21.42 10.81
N ILE A 21 47.92 21.79 11.95
CA ILE A 21 47.68 21.12 13.24
C ILE A 21 46.21 21.21 13.63
N ASP A 22 45.58 22.38 13.48
CA ASP A 22 44.17 22.57 13.83
C ASP A 22 43.24 21.70 12.97
N VAL A 23 43.47 21.65 11.66
CA VAL A 23 42.65 20.87 10.72
C VAL A 23 42.86 19.36 10.91
N THR A 24 44.10 18.90 11.02
CA THR A 24 44.41 17.49 11.32
C THR A 24 43.88 17.08 12.69
N GLY A 25 43.98 17.95 13.70
CA GLY A 25 43.38 17.72 15.01
C GLY A 25 41.86 17.56 14.94
N ASN A 26 41.19 18.36 14.11
CA ASN A 26 39.76 18.24 13.85
C ASN A 26 39.39 16.92 13.14
N ASN A 27 40.16 16.52 12.13
CA ASN A 27 39.97 15.24 11.45
C ASN A 27 40.09 14.07 12.42
N ILE A 28 41.16 14.02 13.23
CA ILE A 28 41.39 12.97 14.24
C ILE A 28 40.24 12.92 15.24
N ALA A 29 39.75 14.07 15.70
CA ALA A 29 38.64 14.14 16.67
C ALA A 29 37.32 13.58 16.09
N ASN A 30 37.10 13.72 14.79
CA ASN A 30 35.87 13.29 14.10
C ASN A 30 36.00 11.94 13.38
N VAL A 31 36.99 11.12 13.71
CA VAL A 31 37.15 9.79 13.10
C VAL A 31 35.94 8.86 13.35
N ASN A 32 35.25 9.02 14.50
CA ASN A 32 34.08 8.20 14.85
C ASN A 32 32.75 8.89 14.54
N THR A 33 32.79 10.09 13.96
CA THR A 33 31.58 10.82 13.58
C THR A 33 31.07 10.24 12.26
N ASN A 34 29.81 9.81 12.24
CA ASN A 34 29.18 9.26 11.03
C ASN A 34 29.23 10.27 9.89
N ALA A 35 29.60 9.77 8.72
CA ALA A 35 29.64 10.50 7.45
C ALA A 35 30.47 11.80 7.48
N PHE A 36 31.45 11.90 8.38
CA PHE A 36 32.36 13.03 8.43
C PHE A 36 33.32 13.01 7.24
N LYS A 37 33.56 14.19 6.66
CA LYS A 37 34.46 14.41 5.52
C LYS A 37 35.73 15.12 6.00
N SER A 38 36.86 14.45 5.87
CA SER A 38 38.18 14.97 6.23
C SER A 38 38.47 16.27 5.49
N SER A 39 39.21 17.17 6.13
CA SER A 39 39.61 18.43 5.52
C SER A 39 41.11 18.49 5.35
N ARG A 40 41.58 19.10 4.25
CA ARG A 40 43.00 19.34 4.01
C ARG A 40 43.32 20.81 3.77
N VAL A 41 44.52 21.19 4.18
CA VAL A 41 45.03 22.56 4.03
C VAL A 41 45.90 22.65 2.79
N ASN A 42 45.58 23.57 1.89
CA ASN A 42 46.41 23.86 0.71
C ASN A 42 47.15 25.18 0.93
N PHE A 43 48.47 25.16 0.74
CA PHE A 43 49.32 26.34 0.84
C PHE A 43 49.74 26.85 -0.53
N GLU A 44 49.93 28.17 -0.60
CA GLU A 44 50.50 28.85 -1.76
C GLU A 44 51.73 29.64 -1.35
N THR A 45 52.63 29.90 -2.30
CA THR A 45 53.76 30.81 -2.07
C THR A 45 53.26 32.24 -1.88
N ALA A 46 53.88 32.96 -0.95
CA ALA A 46 53.70 34.40 -0.85
C ALA A 46 54.45 35.11 -1.99
N ILE A 47 54.10 36.38 -2.25
CA ILE A 47 54.68 37.18 -3.35
C ILE A 47 56.22 37.13 -3.29
N ALA A 48 56.86 36.81 -4.41
CA ALA A 48 58.31 36.84 -4.51
C ALA A 48 58.82 38.26 -4.80
N GLN A 49 59.90 38.68 -4.12
CA GLN A 49 60.64 39.87 -4.49
C GLN A 49 61.57 39.54 -5.65
N THR A 50 61.54 40.34 -6.72
CA THR A 50 62.41 40.17 -7.90
C THR A 50 63.43 41.32 -7.97
N PRO A 51 64.52 41.29 -7.17
CA PRO A 51 65.54 42.35 -7.18
C PRO A 51 66.28 42.48 -8.51
N ARG A 52 66.29 41.44 -9.36
CA ARG A 52 66.84 41.53 -10.72
C ARG A 52 65.91 40.82 -11.70
N SER A 53 65.37 41.56 -12.66
CA SER A 53 64.62 40.98 -13.78
C SER A 53 65.59 40.28 -14.74
N GLY A 54 65.14 39.19 -15.35
CA GLY A 54 65.91 38.55 -16.41
C GLY A 54 65.94 39.40 -17.67
N SER A 55 66.96 39.22 -18.52
CA SER A 55 67.09 39.90 -19.81
C SER A 55 67.34 38.89 -20.93
N ALA A 56 66.83 39.18 -22.12
CA ALA A 56 67.08 38.37 -23.32
C ALA A 56 68.57 38.47 -23.75
N PRO A 57 69.13 37.44 -24.40
CA PRO A 57 70.47 37.50 -24.98
C PRO A 57 70.54 38.54 -26.10
N SER A 58 71.65 39.29 -26.17
CA SER A 58 72.00 40.14 -27.32
C SER A 58 73.23 39.58 -28.03
N GLY A 59 73.51 39.99 -29.27
CA GLY A 59 74.53 39.37 -30.13
C GLY A 59 75.98 39.34 -29.59
N GLN A 60 76.24 39.94 -28.42
CA GLN A 60 77.55 39.96 -27.76
C GLN A 60 77.49 39.53 -26.26
N ILE A 61 76.31 39.30 -25.66
CA ILE A 61 76.16 38.89 -24.25
C ILE A 61 74.97 37.93 -24.08
N GLY A 62 75.13 36.84 -23.33
CA GLY A 62 74.06 35.89 -22.99
C GLY A 62 72.97 36.49 -22.11
N GLY A 63 71.75 35.94 -22.17
CA GLY A 63 70.65 36.36 -21.31
C GLY A 63 70.90 36.02 -19.85
N THR A 64 70.35 36.81 -18.92
CA THR A 64 70.50 36.59 -17.47
C THR A 64 69.19 36.11 -16.86
N ASN A 65 69.27 35.17 -15.91
CA ASN A 65 68.11 34.71 -15.15
C ASN A 65 67.63 35.77 -14.15
N PRO A 66 66.30 35.85 -13.91
CA PRO A 66 65.77 36.67 -12.84
C PRO A 66 66.25 36.13 -11.48
N ALA A 67 66.60 37.04 -10.57
CA ALA A 67 66.85 36.70 -9.18
C ALA A 67 65.57 36.94 -8.40
N GLN A 68 65.02 35.90 -7.78
CA GLN A 68 63.78 35.96 -7.02
C GLN A 68 63.99 35.40 -5.62
N VAL A 69 63.42 36.07 -4.62
CA VAL A 69 63.40 35.64 -3.22
C VAL A 69 61.94 35.55 -2.77
N GLY A 70 61.51 34.36 -2.37
CA GLY A 70 60.15 34.14 -1.86
C GLY A 70 59.97 34.76 -0.47
N LEU A 71 58.78 35.33 -0.20
CA LEU A 71 58.42 35.91 1.10
C LEU A 71 57.65 34.92 2.01
N GLY A 72 57.89 33.62 1.84
CA GLY A 72 57.25 32.57 2.62
C GLY A 72 56.00 31.99 1.98
N THR A 73 55.05 31.57 2.81
CA THR A 73 53.83 30.86 2.40
C THR A 73 52.58 31.55 2.93
N ARG A 74 51.41 31.20 2.38
CA ARG A 74 50.11 31.62 2.90
C ARG A 74 49.11 30.49 2.77
N LEU A 75 48.06 30.55 3.59
CA LEU A 75 46.90 29.67 3.44
C LEU A 75 46.20 30.01 2.11
N GLY A 76 46.09 29.02 1.23
CA GLY A 76 45.31 29.12 -0.01
C GLY A 76 43.85 28.78 0.25
N SER A 77 43.60 27.58 0.77
CA SER A 77 42.24 27.10 1.07
C SER A 77 42.26 25.96 2.10
N ILE A 78 41.13 25.76 2.77
CA ILE A 78 40.81 24.51 3.47
C ILE A 78 39.69 23.85 2.66
N THR A 79 39.92 22.65 2.15
CA THR A 79 38.97 21.93 1.30
C THR A 79 38.60 20.61 1.95
N ALA A 80 37.30 20.30 1.98
CA ALA A 80 36.83 18.99 2.42
C ALA A 80 37.04 17.95 1.31
N ASP A 81 37.36 16.73 1.71
CA ASP A 81 37.43 15.57 0.84
C ASP A 81 36.10 14.82 0.89
N PHE A 82 35.33 14.92 -0.19
CA PHE A 82 34.01 14.28 -0.30
C PHE A 82 34.06 12.82 -0.78
N SER A 83 35.24 12.20 -0.83
CA SER A 83 35.36 10.75 -1.04
C SER A 83 34.51 9.96 -0.04
N ASN A 84 34.01 8.81 -0.49
CA ASN A 84 33.13 7.98 0.34
C ASN A 84 33.89 7.30 1.48
N GLY A 85 33.28 7.29 2.66
CA GLY A 85 33.73 6.45 3.77
C GLY A 85 33.31 4.99 3.60
N ALA A 86 33.80 4.13 4.49
CA ALA A 86 33.34 2.74 4.54
C ALA A 86 31.89 2.69 5.05
N LEU A 87 31.10 1.75 4.54
CA LEU A 87 29.73 1.52 5.00
C LEU A 87 29.71 0.50 6.14
N SER A 88 28.95 0.80 7.20
CA SER A 88 28.71 -0.11 8.32
C SER A 88 27.23 -0.47 8.37
N SER A 89 26.91 -1.77 8.35
CA SER A 89 25.53 -2.22 8.51
C SER A 89 25.10 -2.15 9.98
N THR A 90 23.99 -1.47 10.24
CA THR A 90 23.43 -1.27 11.59
C THR A 90 22.23 -2.17 11.87
N GLY A 91 21.55 -2.63 10.82
CA GLY A 91 20.33 -3.44 10.93
C GLY A 91 19.06 -2.65 11.28
N VAL A 92 19.15 -1.32 11.46
CA VAL A 92 18.02 -0.45 11.77
C VAL A 92 17.41 0.10 10.48
N SER A 93 16.10 -0.04 10.28
CA SER A 93 15.42 0.37 9.03
C SER A 93 15.49 1.87 8.73
N THR A 94 15.62 2.71 9.76
CA THR A 94 15.73 4.17 9.60
C THR A 94 17.15 4.64 9.28
N ASP A 95 18.18 3.80 9.46
CA ASP A 95 19.55 4.16 9.13
C ASP A 95 19.79 4.01 7.62
N LEU A 96 20.25 5.08 7.00
CA LEU A 96 20.52 5.16 5.57
C LEU A 96 21.97 5.59 5.33
N ALA A 97 22.57 5.06 4.27
CA ALA A 97 23.84 5.52 3.75
C ALA A 97 23.75 5.83 2.26
N ILE A 98 24.68 6.64 1.76
CA ILE A 98 24.79 6.95 0.34
C ILE A 98 26.06 6.29 -0.18
N GLU A 99 25.93 5.47 -1.21
CA GLU A 99 27.05 4.95 -1.98
C GLU A 99 27.19 5.75 -3.28
N GLY A 100 28.21 6.60 -3.35
CA GLY A 100 28.45 7.50 -4.49
C GLY A 100 28.27 8.97 -4.13
N ASP A 101 27.96 9.79 -5.13
CA ASP A 101 27.80 11.23 -4.96
C ASP A 101 26.37 11.60 -4.55
N GLY A 102 26.19 12.67 -3.79
CA GLY A 102 24.86 13.12 -3.33
C GLY A 102 24.78 13.38 -1.83
N PHE A 103 23.68 14.00 -1.43
CA PHE A 103 23.33 14.33 -0.05
C PHE A 103 21.84 14.10 0.17
N PHE A 104 21.47 13.67 1.37
CA PHE A 104 20.08 13.70 1.81
C PHE A 104 19.62 15.15 1.96
N VAL A 105 18.37 15.40 1.59
CA VAL A 105 17.73 16.70 1.70
C VAL A 105 16.93 16.72 2.99
N VAL A 106 17.19 17.72 3.83
CA VAL A 106 16.48 17.89 5.09
C VAL A 106 15.98 19.33 5.24
N ASP A 107 14.79 19.51 5.80
CA ASP A 107 14.28 20.81 6.21
C ASP A 107 14.63 21.04 7.68
N ASP A 108 15.42 22.08 7.93
CA ASP A 108 15.79 22.53 9.27
C ASP A 108 15.13 23.88 9.54
N ASN A 109 13.98 23.85 10.23
CA ASN A 109 13.21 25.04 10.59
C ASN A 109 12.83 25.93 9.38
N GLY A 110 12.35 25.30 8.29
CA GLY A 110 11.97 25.97 7.05
C GLY A 110 13.13 26.35 6.12
N SER A 111 14.36 25.95 6.47
CA SER A 111 15.55 26.12 5.62
C SER A 111 16.03 24.76 5.13
N GLN A 112 16.10 24.61 3.80
CA GLN A 112 16.66 23.41 3.19
C GLN A 112 18.17 23.29 3.50
N ARG A 113 18.55 22.14 4.05
CA ARG A 113 19.91 21.72 4.40
C ARG A 113 20.21 20.37 3.76
N PHE A 114 21.49 20.05 3.70
CA PHE A 114 21.98 18.84 3.06
C PHE A 114 22.85 18.06 4.03
N THR A 115 22.73 16.75 4.06
CA THR A 115 23.56 15.92 4.93
C THR A 115 23.96 14.61 4.29
N ARG A 116 25.11 14.10 4.70
CA ARG A 116 25.56 12.73 4.41
C ARG A 116 25.26 11.77 5.55
N ASN A 117 24.95 12.30 6.74
CA ASN A 117 24.64 11.48 7.90
C ASN A 117 23.20 10.98 7.77
N GLY A 118 23.02 9.69 7.51
CA GLY A 118 21.69 9.08 7.46
C GLY A 118 21.29 8.35 8.73
N ASN A 119 21.81 8.76 9.89
CA ASN A 119 21.24 8.36 11.17
C ASN A 119 19.93 9.12 11.40
N PHE A 120 18.82 8.49 10.99
CA PHE A 120 17.50 9.06 11.14
C PHE A 120 16.66 8.30 12.17
N SER A 121 15.69 8.98 12.75
CA SER A 121 14.73 8.44 13.70
C SER A 121 13.31 8.91 13.38
N LEU A 122 12.31 8.12 13.70
CA LEU A 122 10.91 8.51 13.57
C LEU A 122 10.48 9.33 14.79
N ASP A 123 9.80 10.46 14.55
CA ASP A 123 9.17 11.25 15.61
C ASP A 123 7.76 10.70 15.97
N ARG A 124 7.05 11.41 16.85
CA ARG A 124 5.69 11.03 17.28
C ARG A 124 4.67 11.08 16.13
N ASP A 125 4.88 11.98 15.17
CA ASP A 125 4.00 12.18 14.02
C ASP A 125 4.45 11.31 12.83
N PHE A 126 5.38 10.36 13.09
CA PHE A 126 5.95 9.41 12.14
C PHE A 126 6.79 10.02 11.02
N ASN A 127 7.26 11.25 11.18
CA ASN A 127 8.18 11.87 10.24
C ASN A 127 9.59 11.34 10.46
N LEU A 128 10.32 11.16 9.37
CA LEU A 128 11.73 10.81 9.41
C LEU A 128 12.54 12.07 9.77
N THR A 129 13.24 12.01 10.90
CA THR A 129 13.95 13.17 11.47
C THR A 129 15.43 12.86 11.69
N THR A 130 16.25 13.88 11.58
CA THR A 130 17.67 13.84 12.00
C THR A 130 17.78 13.95 13.52
N ALA A 131 18.92 13.58 14.09
CA ALA A 131 19.21 13.78 15.52
C ALA A 131 19.10 15.25 15.99
N ALA A 132 19.19 16.22 15.07
CA ALA A 132 19.02 17.65 15.35
C ALA A 132 17.57 18.14 15.23
N GLY A 133 16.63 17.28 14.82
CA GLY A 133 15.21 17.61 14.63
C GLY A 133 14.84 18.11 13.24
N GLY A 134 15.79 18.17 12.29
CA GLY A 134 15.47 18.47 10.88
C GLY A 134 14.70 17.33 10.22
N LEU A 135 13.68 17.64 9.43
CA LEU A 135 12.79 16.71 8.75
C LEU A 135 13.40 16.24 7.43
N VAL A 136 13.41 14.94 7.16
CA VAL A 136 13.92 14.42 5.88
C VAL A 136 12.88 14.64 4.79
N GLN A 137 13.30 15.25 3.68
CA GLN A 137 12.41 15.54 2.55
C GLN A 137 12.52 14.47 1.47
N GLY A 138 11.40 14.21 0.80
CA GLY A 138 11.36 13.35 -0.36
C GLY A 138 10.12 13.53 -1.22
N TYR A 139 9.87 12.55 -2.08
CA TYR A 139 8.69 12.52 -2.93
C TYR A 139 7.61 11.64 -2.30
N GLY A 140 6.42 12.21 -2.10
CA GLY A 140 5.24 11.49 -1.63
C GLY A 140 4.66 10.56 -2.69
N VAL A 141 3.58 9.86 -2.31
CA VAL A 141 2.79 9.02 -3.22
C VAL A 141 1.38 9.58 -3.44
N ASP A 142 0.77 9.24 -4.57
CA ASP A 142 -0.65 9.48 -4.82
C ASP A 142 -1.55 8.41 -4.16
N GLU A 143 -2.88 8.52 -4.36
CA GLU A 143 -3.87 7.57 -3.82
C GLU A 143 -3.67 6.14 -4.34
N ASP A 144 -3.01 5.98 -5.50
CA ASP A 144 -2.68 4.69 -6.12
C ASP A 144 -1.30 4.16 -5.71
N PHE A 145 -0.64 4.79 -4.73
CA PHE A 145 0.71 4.47 -4.24
C PHE A 145 1.82 4.66 -5.29
N ASN A 146 1.63 5.51 -6.30
CA ASN A 146 2.69 5.88 -7.25
C ASN A 146 3.47 7.09 -6.75
N VAL A 147 4.79 7.09 -6.92
CA VAL A 147 5.65 8.20 -6.50
C VAL A 147 5.42 9.42 -7.36
N VAL A 148 5.04 10.54 -6.74
CA VAL A 148 4.87 11.83 -7.42
C VAL A 148 6.18 12.61 -7.38
N GLU A 149 6.99 12.47 -8.43
CA GLU A 149 8.25 13.21 -8.54
C GLU A 149 8.00 14.70 -8.84
N GLY A 150 8.79 15.58 -8.20
CA GLY A 150 8.83 17.03 -8.52
C GLY A 150 8.34 17.97 -7.41
N VAL A 151 7.63 17.48 -6.41
CA VAL A 151 7.26 18.24 -5.20
C VAL A 151 7.89 17.58 -3.99
N LEU A 152 8.76 18.31 -3.29
CA LEU A 152 9.35 17.82 -2.04
C LEU A 152 8.35 18.00 -0.89
N THR A 153 8.10 16.91 -0.19
CA THR A 153 7.30 16.83 1.02
C THR A 153 8.10 16.12 2.10
N ASP A 154 7.72 16.30 3.35
CA ASP A 154 8.36 15.58 4.45
C ASP A 154 8.00 14.09 4.37
N ILE A 155 8.97 13.23 4.65
CA ILE A 155 8.77 11.78 4.58
C ILE A 155 8.12 11.30 5.87
N THR A 156 6.87 10.85 5.76
CA THR A 156 6.12 10.27 6.89
C THR A 156 5.95 8.77 6.69
N ILE A 157 6.33 7.96 7.69
CA ILE A 157 6.24 6.49 7.68
C ILE A 157 5.35 6.04 8.86
N PRO A 158 4.01 6.09 8.71
CA PRO A 158 3.05 5.79 9.77
C PRO A 158 2.93 4.29 10.09
N ILE A 159 3.92 3.74 10.81
CA ILE A 159 3.94 2.34 11.27
C ILE A 159 2.78 2.10 12.26
N GLY A 160 2.02 1.03 12.04
CA GLY A 160 0.92 0.62 12.92
C GLY A 160 -0.34 1.48 12.86
N VAL A 161 -0.36 2.59 12.12
CA VAL A 161 -1.51 3.51 12.03
C VAL A 161 -2.14 3.51 10.64
N THR A 162 -1.35 3.38 9.59
CA THR A 162 -1.91 3.25 8.24
C THR A 162 -2.46 1.85 8.07
N THR A 163 -3.78 1.79 8.01
CA THR A 163 -4.52 0.59 7.64
C THR A 163 -4.87 0.68 6.17
N ILE A 164 -4.45 -0.32 5.39
CA ILE A 164 -4.96 -0.50 4.04
C ILE A 164 -5.99 -1.62 4.09
N ALA A 165 -7.17 -1.34 3.56
CA ALA A 165 -8.16 -2.32 3.17
C ALA A 165 -8.54 -2.00 1.74
N SER A 166 -8.86 -3.01 0.96
CA SER A 166 -9.35 -2.81 -0.41
C SER A 166 -10.62 -3.65 -0.57
N PRO A 167 -11.71 -3.05 -1.05
CA PRO A 167 -12.88 -3.82 -1.42
C PRO A 167 -12.52 -4.77 -2.57
N THR A 168 -13.17 -5.92 -2.64
CA THR A 168 -13.07 -6.83 -3.79
C THR A 168 -13.85 -6.22 -4.95
N THR A 169 -13.18 -5.97 -6.08
CA THR A 169 -13.81 -5.48 -7.31
C THR A 169 -13.89 -6.57 -8.38
N GLU A 170 -13.01 -7.57 -8.34
CA GLU A 170 -12.99 -8.67 -9.29
C GLU A 170 -12.67 -10.01 -8.61
N VAL A 171 -13.42 -11.05 -8.97
CA VAL A 171 -13.17 -12.43 -8.55
C VAL A 171 -12.96 -13.31 -9.78
N LYS A 172 -11.82 -14.01 -9.79
CA LYS A 172 -11.41 -14.89 -10.88
C LYS A 172 -11.70 -16.33 -10.55
N PHE A 173 -12.26 -17.07 -11.51
CA PHE A 173 -12.60 -18.47 -11.37
C PHE A 173 -11.84 -19.35 -12.35
N ALA A 174 -11.61 -20.59 -11.94
CA ALA A 174 -11.07 -21.64 -12.80
C ALA A 174 -11.81 -22.94 -12.48
N GLY A 175 -11.76 -23.89 -13.41
CA GLY A 175 -12.41 -25.18 -13.25
C GLY A 175 -13.06 -25.65 -14.54
N ASN A 176 -13.83 -26.73 -14.43
CA ASN A 176 -14.54 -27.30 -15.55
C ASN A 176 -16.02 -27.37 -15.25
N LEU A 177 -16.85 -26.95 -16.20
CA LEU A 177 -18.30 -27.11 -16.19
C LEU A 177 -18.66 -28.23 -17.17
N ASN A 178 -19.38 -29.27 -16.71
CA ASN A 178 -19.61 -30.44 -17.56
C ASN A 178 -20.60 -30.15 -18.69
N ALA A 179 -20.10 -29.95 -19.91
CA ALA A 179 -20.94 -29.75 -21.10
C ALA A 179 -21.73 -31.01 -21.52
N GLY A 180 -21.40 -32.17 -20.95
CA GLY A 180 -22.08 -33.44 -21.18
C GLY A 180 -23.32 -33.65 -20.29
N GLY A 181 -23.52 -32.81 -19.27
CA GLY A 181 -24.63 -32.92 -18.34
C GLY A 181 -26.00 -32.63 -18.94
N ASP A 182 -27.04 -32.92 -18.16
CA ASP A 182 -28.43 -32.64 -18.55
C ASP A 182 -28.70 -31.13 -18.52
N ILE A 183 -29.39 -30.62 -19.53
CA ILE A 183 -29.80 -29.21 -19.57
C ILE A 183 -30.85 -28.98 -18.48
N ALA A 184 -30.71 -27.90 -17.70
CA ALA A 184 -31.72 -27.53 -16.72
C ALA A 184 -32.97 -27.01 -17.42
N THR A 185 -34.10 -27.66 -17.16
CA THR A 185 -35.40 -27.30 -17.73
C THR A 185 -36.36 -26.76 -16.70
N GLN A 186 -36.14 -27.07 -15.41
CA GLN A 186 -37.10 -26.77 -14.36
C GLN A 186 -36.42 -26.53 -12.99
N GLY A 187 -37.00 -25.62 -12.20
CA GLY A 187 -36.61 -25.36 -10.81
C GLY A 187 -37.39 -26.23 -9.81
N SER A 188 -37.06 -26.13 -8.53
CA SER A 188 -37.83 -26.76 -7.46
C SER A 188 -39.14 -26.00 -7.23
N ILE A 189 -40.26 -26.70 -7.16
CA ILE A 189 -41.56 -26.11 -6.82
C ILE A 189 -42.03 -26.71 -5.51
N THR A 190 -42.28 -25.83 -4.54
CA THR A 190 -42.91 -26.18 -3.27
C THR A 190 -44.22 -25.42 -3.15
N ASP A 191 -45.31 -26.18 -3.11
CA ASP A 191 -46.66 -25.66 -3.04
C ASP A 191 -47.16 -25.71 -1.60
N PHE A 192 -47.70 -24.59 -1.15
CA PHE A 192 -48.48 -24.54 0.07
C PHE A 192 -49.84 -25.21 -0.16
N GLU A 193 -50.44 -25.73 0.92
CA GLU A 193 -51.82 -26.19 0.88
C GLU A 193 -52.76 -25.06 0.39
N GLN A 194 -53.88 -25.43 -0.24
CA GLN A 194 -54.83 -24.44 -0.75
C GLN A 194 -55.45 -23.62 0.39
N LEU A 195 -55.27 -22.31 0.31
CA LEU A 195 -55.79 -21.33 1.26
C LEU A 195 -57.05 -20.65 0.72
N PHE A 196 -57.97 -20.34 1.63
CA PHE A 196 -59.24 -19.68 1.32
C PHE A 196 -59.35 -18.34 2.07
N SER A 197 -60.16 -17.44 1.53
CA SER A 197 -60.45 -16.11 2.10
C SER A 197 -61.76 -16.06 2.88
N ASP A 198 -62.49 -17.18 2.96
CA ASP A 198 -63.79 -17.29 3.62
C ASP A 198 -63.85 -18.53 4.51
N ALA A 199 -64.62 -18.45 5.60
CA ALA A 199 -64.80 -19.53 6.57
C ALA A 199 -65.43 -20.79 5.96
N GLY A 200 -66.16 -20.66 4.85
CA GLY A 200 -66.74 -21.79 4.14
C GLY A 200 -65.79 -22.54 3.19
N ALA A 201 -64.52 -22.11 3.07
CA ALA A 201 -63.53 -22.68 2.15
C ALA A 201 -64.02 -22.76 0.68
N THR A 202 -64.74 -21.73 0.23
CA THR A 202 -65.34 -21.68 -1.12
C THR A 202 -64.65 -20.67 -2.06
N VAL A 203 -63.99 -19.66 -1.50
CA VAL A 203 -63.32 -18.60 -2.27
C VAL A 203 -61.81 -18.72 -2.06
N PRO A 204 -61.04 -19.09 -3.10
CA PRO A 204 -59.59 -19.18 -3.00
C PRO A 204 -58.95 -17.85 -2.60
N ALA A 205 -57.91 -17.91 -1.77
CA ALA A 205 -57.15 -16.73 -1.39
C ALA A 205 -56.43 -16.12 -2.61
N THR A 206 -56.33 -14.80 -2.60
CA THR A 206 -55.56 -13.99 -3.56
C THR A 206 -54.49 -13.21 -2.82
N GLY A 207 -53.50 -12.63 -3.51
CA GLY A 207 -52.44 -11.83 -2.88
C GLY A 207 -52.96 -10.70 -1.98
N ALA A 208 -54.12 -10.12 -2.28
CA ALA A 208 -54.75 -9.06 -1.47
C ALA A 208 -55.44 -9.57 -0.18
N THR A 209 -55.48 -10.89 0.04
CA THR A 209 -56.14 -11.48 1.21
C THR A 209 -55.27 -11.26 2.45
N ALA A 210 -55.86 -10.77 3.53
CA ALA A 210 -55.14 -10.59 4.79
C ALA A 210 -54.74 -11.94 5.39
N LEU A 211 -53.52 -12.05 5.92
CA LEU A 211 -53.01 -13.28 6.55
C LEU A 211 -53.91 -13.76 7.71
N THR A 212 -54.49 -12.82 8.47
CA THR A 212 -55.40 -13.10 9.59
C THR A 212 -56.79 -13.57 9.15
N ALA A 213 -57.14 -13.41 7.88
CA ALA A 213 -58.42 -13.82 7.30
C ALA A 213 -58.29 -15.14 6.51
N LEU A 214 -57.10 -15.75 6.49
CA LEU A 214 -56.88 -17.02 5.84
C LEU A 214 -57.60 -18.14 6.59
N THR A 215 -58.14 -19.08 5.84
CA THR A 215 -58.76 -20.30 6.36
C THR A 215 -58.30 -21.49 5.52
N LYS A 216 -58.31 -22.67 6.14
CA LYS A 216 -58.15 -23.96 5.45
C LYS A 216 -59.25 -24.92 5.90
N ALA A 217 -59.40 -26.04 5.18
CA ALA A 217 -60.48 -27.01 5.40
C ALA A 217 -60.61 -27.47 6.87
N ASP A 218 -59.47 -27.59 7.58
CA ASP A 218 -59.40 -28.12 8.95
C ASP A 218 -58.98 -27.08 10.02
N LEU A 219 -58.76 -25.81 9.66
CA LEU A 219 -58.31 -24.76 10.58
C LEU A 219 -58.80 -23.37 10.14
N THR A 220 -59.51 -22.68 11.03
CA THR A 220 -59.96 -21.30 10.83
C THR A 220 -58.98 -20.32 11.45
N ASN A 221 -58.53 -19.31 10.69
CA ASN A 221 -57.61 -18.26 11.12
C ASN A 221 -56.30 -18.80 11.72
N PRO A 222 -55.39 -19.35 10.89
CA PRO A 222 -54.12 -19.90 11.33
C PRO A 222 -53.16 -18.84 11.90
N PHE A 223 -53.45 -17.55 11.70
CA PHE A 223 -52.61 -16.43 12.07
C PHE A 223 -53.40 -15.32 12.78
N ALA A 224 -52.76 -14.65 13.74
CA ALA A 224 -53.23 -13.47 14.43
C ALA A 224 -52.28 -12.27 14.22
N LEU A 225 -52.77 -11.06 14.47
CA LEU A 225 -51.91 -9.86 14.46
C LEU A 225 -50.84 -9.97 15.55
N GLY A 226 -49.59 -9.69 15.17
CA GLY A 226 -48.42 -9.79 16.05
C GLY A 226 -47.78 -11.18 16.11
N ASP A 227 -48.29 -12.17 15.38
CA ASP A 227 -47.60 -13.45 15.21
C ASP A 227 -46.32 -13.25 14.39
N VAL A 228 -45.26 -13.99 14.74
CA VAL A 228 -43.99 -14.00 14.00
C VAL A 228 -43.82 -15.35 13.32
N ILE A 229 -43.73 -15.34 11.99
CA ILE A 229 -43.41 -16.52 11.17
C ILE A 229 -41.89 -16.58 11.04
N THR A 230 -41.28 -17.69 11.45
CA THR A 230 -39.85 -17.97 11.27
C THR A 230 -39.68 -19.04 10.20
N ILE A 231 -38.90 -18.74 9.17
CA ILE A 231 -38.37 -19.73 8.24
C ILE A 231 -37.01 -20.16 8.77
N SER A 232 -36.85 -21.44 9.11
CA SER A 232 -35.62 -21.98 9.71
C SER A 232 -35.24 -23.30 9.08
N GLY A 233 -33.94 -23.50 8.82
CA GLY A 233 -33.41 -24.76 8.30
C GLY A 233 -33.74 -25.07 6.84
N ALA A 234 -34.16 -24.07 6.05
CA ALA A 234 -34.26 -24.21 4.60
C ALA A 234 -32.87 -24.36 3.97
N THR A 235 -32.77 -25.05 2.83
CA THR A 235 -31.49 -25.24 2.14
C THR A 235 -31.59 -24.94 0.64
N ARG A 236 -30.50 -24.46 0.04
CA ARG A 236 -30.32 -24.30 -1.41
C ARG A 236 -29.14 -25.15 -1.87
N GLY A 237 -29.39 -26.13 -2.74
CA GLY A 237 -28.32 -27.01 -3.23
C GLY A 237 -27.55 -27.74 -2.11
N GLY A 238 -28.18 -27.93 -0.94
CA GLY A 238 -27.58 -28.49 0.27
C GLY A 238 -26.86 -27.49 1.20
N SER A 239 -26.70 -26.22 0.81
CA SER A 239 -26.23 -25.16 1.71
C SER A 239 -27.40 -24.62 2.54
N ALA A 240 -27.17 -24.35 3.82
CA ALA A 240 -28.20 -23.75 4.68
C ALA A 240 -28.51 -22.32 4.22
N ILE A 241 -29.78 -21.96 4.29
CA ILE A 241 -30.26 -20.58 4.16
C ILE A 241 -30.51 -20.07 5.59
N PRO A 242 -30.03 -18.87 5.96
CA PRO A 242 -30.21 -18.35 7.30
C PRO A 242 -31.66 -18.24 7.73
N ASP A 243 -31.87 -18.38 9.04
CA ASP A 243 -33.18 -18.19 9.63
C ASP A 243 -33.63 -16.73 9.47
N ARG A 244 -34.88 -16.56 9.05
CA ARG A 244 -35.49 -15.24 8.80
C ARG A 244 -36.90 -15.19 9.37
N THR A 245 -37.32 -13.99 9.76
CA THR A 245 -38.53 -13.77 10.54
C THR A 245 -39.43 -12.70 9.92
N PHE A 246 -40.73 -12.97 9.90
CA PHE A 246 -41.76 -12.09 9.36
C PHE A 246 -42.85 -11.84 10.40
N GLU A 247 -43.08 -10.58 10.76
CA GLU A 247 -44.14 -10.17 11.68
C GLU A 247 -45.44 -9.87 10.92
N ILE A 248 -46.55 -10.46 11.37
CA ILE A 248 -47.88 -10.17 10.84
C ILE A 248 -48.41 -8.88 11.46
N ASN A 249 -47.98 -7.74 10.90
CA ASN A 249 -48.40 -6.42 11.33
C ASN A 249 -48.18 -5.34 10.25
N ALA A 250 -48.94 -4.26 10.33
CA ALA A 250 -48.84 -3.13 9.40
C ALA A 250 -47.55 -2.30 9.61
N ALA A 251 -46.95 -2.39 10.79
CA ALA A 251 -45.69 -1.75 11.15
C ALA A 251 -44.94 -2.65 12.14
N PRO A 252 -43.60 -2.60 12.17
CA PRO A 252 -42.81 -3.40 13.10
C PRO A 252 -43.14 -3.02 14.56
N THR A 253 -43.40 -4.01 15.40
CA THR A 253 -43.71 -3.77 16.82
C THR A 253 -42.42 -3.55 17.62
N LEU A 254 -42.35 -2.47 18.38
CA LEU A 254 -41.20 -2.18 19.22
C LEU A 254 -40.95 -3.31 20.24
N GLY A 255 -39.77 -3.94 20.16
CA GLY A 255 -39.37 -5.05 21.04
C GLY A 255 -39.64 -6.44 20.46
N VAL A 256 -40.21 -6.53 19.25
CA VAL A 256 -40.26 -7.74 18.44
C VAL A 256 -39.08 -7.70 17.46
N ASN A 257 -38.25 -8.73 17.45
CA ASN A 257 -37.15 -8.87 16.49
C ASN A 257 -37.71 -9.60 15.25
N ALA A 258 -38.12 -8.85 14.23
CA ALA A 258 -38.58 -9.36 12.95
C ALA A 258 -37.80 -8.69 11.80
N ASP A 259 -37.42 -9.46 10.78
CA ASP A 259 -36.64 -8.98 9.63
C ASP A 259 -37.54 -8.24 8.62
N ALA A 260 -38.80 -8.65 8.49
CA ALA A 260 -39.83 -7.98 7.69
C ALA A 260 -41.19 -8.00 8.39
N ASN A 261 -42.11 -7.18 7.88
CA ASN A 261 -43.48 -7.12 8.36
C ASN A 261 -44.47 -6.93 7.20
N GLY A 262 -45.68 -7.44 7.37
CA GLY A 262 -46.76 -7.25 6.40
C GLY A 262 -48.09 -7.78 6.90
N THR A 263 -49.15 -7.58 6.12
CA THR A 263 -50.51 -7.95 6.51
C THR A 263 -51.22 -8.84 5.50
N THR A 264 -50.72 -8.87 4.26
CA THR A 264 -51.34 -9.57 3.14
C THR A 264 -50.55 -10.81 2.75
N LEU A 265 -51.21 -11.72 2.03
CA LEU A 265 -50.57 -12.90 1.47
C LEU A 265 -49.50 -12.53 0.42
N GLN A 266 -49.67 -11.40 -0.28
CA GLN A 266 -48.64 -10.88 -1.18
C GLN A 266 -47.39 -10.44 -0.43
N ASP A 267 -47.53 -9.71 0.69
CA ASP A 267 -46.37 -9.27 1.49
C ASP A 267 -45.54 -10.49 1.98
N PHE A 268 -46.23 -11.59 2.33
CA PHE A 268 -45.57 -12.84 2.71
C PHE A 268 -44.94 -13.57 1.52
N ALA A 269 -45.56 -13.52 0.34
CA ALA A 269 -44.99 -14.06 -0.89
C ALA A 269 -43.71 -13.31 -1.28
N ASP A 270 -43.72 -11.97 -1.22
CA ASP A 270 -42.57 -11.11 -1.49
C ASP A 270 -41.46 -11.34 -0.46
N PHE A 271 -41.81 -11.54 0.82
CA PHE A 271 -40.85 -11.96 1.84
C PHE A 271 -40.15 -13.26 1.43
N LEU A 272 -40.90 -14.33 1.15
CA LEU A 272 -40.33 -15.62 0.75
C LEU A 272 -39.44 -15.50 -0.49
N ASP A 273 -39.80 -14.66 -1.45
CA ASP A 273 -39.00 -14.43 -2.66
C ASP A 273 -37.63 -13.81 -2.33
N ASN A 274 -37.63 -12.76 -1.52
CA ASN A 274 -36.41 -12.04 -1.10
C ASN A 274 -35.48 -12.92 -0.25
N ILE A 275 -36.01 -13.60 0.77
CA ILE A 275 -35.17 -14.43 1.65
C ILE A 275 -34.64 -15.68 0.97
N PHE A 276 -35.36 -16.20 -0.03
CA PHE A 276 -34.81 -17.26 -0.85
C PHE A 276 -33.85 -16.72 -1.91
N GLY A 277 -33.89 -15.46 -2.32
CA GLY A 277 -32.99 -14.87 -3.32
C GLY A 277 -33.23 -15.46 -4.72
N ILE A 278 -34.49 -15.48 -5.15
CA ILE A 278 -34.92 -16.08 -6.41
C ILE A 278 -34.76 -15.07 -7.56
N ASP A 279 -34.25 -15.53 -8.71
CA ASP A 279 -34.07 -14.67 -9.88
C ASP A 279 -35.39 -14.57 -10.65
N GLN A 280 -36.14 -13.48 -10.45
CA GLN A 280 -37.42 -13.27 -11.13
C GLN A 280 -37.29 -12.99 -12.63
N THR A 281 -36.08 -12.78 -13.17
CA THR A 281 -35.89 -12.53 -14.62
C THR A 281 -36.02 -13.81 -15.44
N ALA A 282 -35.81 -14.98 -14.83
CA ALA A 282 -35.92 -16.28 -15.46
C ALA A 282 -37.31 -16.91 -15.22
N VAL A 283 -38.32 -16.55 -16.02
CA VAL A 283 -39.67 -17.12 -15.88
C VAL A 283 -39.66 -18.60 -16.30
N PRO A 284 -40.18 -19.56 -15.49
CA PRO A 284 -41.11 -19.38 -14.37
C PRO A 284 -40.46 -19.53 -12.97
N ALA A 285 -39.47 -18.72 -12.60
CA ALA A 285 -38.96 -18.61 -11.23
C ALA A 285 -39.70 -17.49 -10.46
N GLY A 286 -39.79 -17.65 -9.14
CA GLY A 286 -40.39 -16.70 -8.21
C GLY A 286 -41.52 -17.30 -7.37
N VAL A 287 -42.02 -16.50 -6.42
CA VAL A 287 -43.18 -16.88 -5.61
C VAL A 287 -44.48 -16.37 -6.26
N SER A 288 -45.43 -17.27 -6.49
CA SER A 288 -46.70 -16.93 -7.15
C SER A 288 -47.92 -17.45 -6.39
N ILE A 289 -49.05 -16.77 -6.55
CA ILE A 289 -50.32 -17.15 -5.93
C ILE A 289 -51.35 -17.41 -7.03
N ALA A 290 -51.79 -18.66 -7.17
CA ALA A 290 -52.79 -19.06 -8.14
C ALA A 290 -53.80 -20.03 -7.53
N GLY A 291 -55.10 -19.72 -7.69
CA GLY A 291 -56.17 -20.61 -7.20
C GLY A 291 -56.13 -20.88 -5.69
N GLY A 292 -55.60 -19.95 -4.88
CA GLY A 292 -55.45 -20.11 -3.43
C GLY A 292 -54.20 -20.89 -3.00
N VAL A 293 -53.40 -21.37 -3.94
CA VAL A 293 -52.11 -22.02 -3.65
C VAL A 293 -51.00 -20.99 -3.80
N LEU A 294 -50.16 -20.87 -2.77
CA LEU A 294 -48.89 -20.16 -2.83
C LEU A 294 -47.83 -21.16 -3.31
N SER A 295 -47.12 -20.86 -4.38
CA SER A 295 -46.12 -21.72 -4.99
C SER A 295 -44.78 -21.00 -5.01
N VAL A 296 -43.78 -21.57 -4.35
CA VAL A 296 -42.39 -21.07 -4.41
C VAL A 296 -41.67 -21.86 -5.49
N THR A 297 -41.33 -21.19 -6.58
CA THR A 297 -40.57 -21.80 -7.68
C THR A 297 -39.14 -21.26 -7.66
N GLY A 298 -38.18 -22.13 -7.34
CA GLY A 298 -36.75 -21.80 -7.37
C GLY A 298 -36.19 -21.66 -8.79
N ASN A 299 -34.96 -21.18 -8.88
CA ASN A 299 -34.23 -21.08 -10.14
C ASN A 299 -33.96 -22.49 -10.71
N VAL A 300 -33.75 -22.58 -12.03
CA VAL A 300 -33.38 -23.83 -12.70
C VAL A 300 -31.98 -24.30 -12.28
N GLY A 301 -31.76 -25.62 -12.29
CA GLY A 301 -30.51 -26.25 -11.87
C GLY A 301 -30.64 -26.99 -10.54
N SER A 302 -30.13 -28.23 -10.48
CA SER A 302 -30.15 -29.05 -9.25
C SER A 302 -29.52 -28.36 -8.02
N ALA A 303 -28.45 -27.58 -8.20
CA ALA A 303 -27.77 -26.79 -7.16
C ALA A 303 -28.55 -25.51 -6.75
N ASN A 304 -29.52 -25.08 -7.54
CA ASN A 304 -30.47 -24.02 -7.19
C ASN A 304 -31.72 -24.57 -6.49
N GLY A 305 -31.87 -25.89 -6.36
CA GLY A 305 -33.02 -26.50 -5.70
C GLY A 305 -33.17 -26.00 -4.27
N ILE A 306 -34.32 -25.39 -3.99
CA ILE A 306 -34.70 -24.92 -2.66
C ILE A 306 -35.48 -26.05 -1.99
N SER A 307 -34.96 -26.53 -0.86
CA SER A 307 -35.62 -27.54 -0.04
C SER A 307 -36.09 -26.90 1.25
N PHE A 308 -37.41 -26.83 1.43
CA PHE A 308 -38.08 -26.44 2.65
C PHE A 308 -39.42 -27.17 2.76
N ASP A 309 -39.81 -27.51 3.98
CA ASP A 309 -41.05 -28.24 4.30
C ASP A 309 -41.85 -27.54 5.41
N ASP A 310 -42.91 -28.20 5.89
CA ASP A 310 -43.77 -27.69 6.96
C ASP A 310 -43.06 -27.55 8.31
N THR A 311 -41.98 -28.28 8.55
CA THR A 311 -41.17 -28.15 9.77
C THR A 311 -40.27 -26.93 9.75
N ASN A 312 -39.95 -26.41 8.56
CA ASN A 312 -39.14 -25.20 8.39
C ASN A 312 -39.94 -23.91 8.62
N LEU A 313 -41.27 -23.95 8.62
CA LEU A 313 -42.14 -22.79 8.82
C LEU A 313 -42.78 -22.83 10.21
N ILE A 314 -42.20 -22.09 11.15
CA ILE A 314 -42.59 -22.10 12.56
C ILE A 314 -43.20 -20.75 12.93
N VAL A 315 -44.44 -20.75 13.40
CA VAL A 315 -45.09 -19.57 13.98
C VAL A 315 -44.81 -19.50 15.47
N ASN A 316 -44.37 -18.36 15.98
CA ASN A 316 -44.15 -18.06 17.40
C ASN A 316 -43.15 -19.03 18.09
N GLN A 317 -42.00 -19.26 17.46
CA GLN A 317 -40.95 -20.24 17.83
C GLN A 317 -40.58 -20.28 19.34
N GLY A 318 -40.72 -19.18 20.09
CA GLY A 318 -40.32 -19.07 21.51
C GLY A 318 -41.44 -19.08 22.57
N THR A 319 -42.71 -18.88 22.20
CA THR A 319 -43.81 -18.71 23.18
C THR A 319 -44.85 -19.82 23.07
N ALA A 320 -45.17 -20.23 21.83
CA ALA A 320 -46.11 -21.32 21.52
C ALA A 320 -45.90 -21.75 20.04
N PRO A 321 -44.85 -22.53 19.73
CA PRO A 321 -44.53 -22.88 18.36
C PRO A 321 -45.65 -23.69 17.69
N SER A 322 -46.00 -23.33 16.46
CA SER A 322 -46.95 -24.09 15.64
C SER A 322 -46.55 -24.09 14.16
N THR A 323 -46.92 -25.13 13.44
CA THR A 323 -46.69 -25.29 11.99
C THR A 323 -48.05 -25.39 11.27
N PRO A 324 -48.79 -24.26 11.13
CA PRO A 324 -50.18 -24.30 10.72
C PRO A 324 -50.39 -24.63 9.23
N LEU A 325 -49.34 -24.47 8.40
CA LEU A 325 -49.37 -24.68 6.96
C LEU A 325 -48.69 -26.00 6.58
N GLN A 326 -49.33 -26.77 5.68
CA GLN A 326 -48.71 -27.93 5.06
C GLN A 326 -48.08 -27.52 3.73
N LEU A 327 -46.89 -28.04 3.47
CA LEU A 327 -46.15 -27.80 2.24
C LEU A 327 -45.89 -29.12 1.54
N ASN A 328 -46.00 -29.13 0.22
CA ASN A 328 -45.68 -30.28 -0.60
C ASN A 328 -44.73 -29.86 -1.72
N THR A 329 -43.56 -30.50 -1.78
CA THR A 329 -42.65 -30.33 -2.91
C THR A 329 -43.23 -31.07 -4.11
N SER A 330 -43.87 -30.32 -5.02
CA SER A 330 -44.48 -30.88 -6.23
C SER A 330 -43.45 -31.17 -7.32
N GLN A 331 -42.30 -30.48 -7.28
CA GLN A 331 -41.24 -30.63 -8.27
C GLN A 331 -39.85 -30.43 -7.67
N GLN A 332 -38.91 -31.29 -8.04
CA GLN A 332 -37.48 -31.13 -7.73
C GLN A 332 -36.77 -30.42 -8.90
N ALA A 333 -35.75 -29.63 -8.58
CA ALA A 333 -34.92 -28.98 -9.60
C ALA A 333 -34.10 -30.00 -10.39
N ASP A 334 -33.89 -29.75 -11.68
CA ASP A 334 -33.13 -30.62 -12.58
C ASP A 334 -31.95 -29.91 -13.24
N GLY A 335 -31.13 -30.68 -13.95
CA GLY A 335 -30.03 -30.17 -14.76
C GLY A 335 -28.69 -30.04 -14.04
N GLU A 336 -27.65 -30.00 -14.87
CA GLU A 336 -26.26 -29.88 -14.46
C GLU A 336 -25.99 -28.49 -13.88
N SER A 337 -25.48 -28.46 -12.65
CA SER A 337 -25.18 -27.21 -11.96
C SER A 337 -24.20 -27.43 -10.82
N THR A 338 -23.57 -26.36 -10.36
CA THR A 338 -22.63 -26.38 -9.23
C THR A 338 -22.80 -25.15 -8.36
N LEU A 339 -22.66 -25.34 -7.05
CA LEU A 339 -22.61 -24.27 -6.05
C LEU A 339 -21.15 -24.04 -5.65
N THR A 340 -20.70 -22.79 -5.71
CA THR A 340 -19.37 -22.36 -5.33
C THR A 340 -19.47 -21.17 -4.39
N THR A 341 -18.86 -21.28 -3.22
CA THR A 341 -18.81 -20.18 -2.24
C THR A 341 -17.43 -19.53 -2.29
N PHE A 342 -17.39 -18.21 -2.28
CA PHE A 342 -16.16 -17.43 -2.23
C PHE A 342 -16.26 -16.29 -1.22
N ALA A 343 -15.11 -15.88 -0.71
CA ALA A 343 -15.01 -14.71 0.16
C ALA A 343 -14.65 -13.46 -0.65
N ALA A 344 -15.39 -12.39 -0.44
CA ALA A 344 -15.08 -11.03 -0.87
C ALA A 344 -14.76 -10.17 0.36
N PHE A 345 -14.25 -8.95 0.14
CA PHE A 345 -13.98 -7.98 1.20
C PHE A 345 -14.70 -6.67 0.91
N ASP A 346 -15.24 -6.04 1.96
CA ASP A 346 -15.76 -4.67 1.85
C ASP A 346 -14.62 -3.62 1.92
N SER A 347 -14.96 -2.34 1.74
CA SER A 347 -13.97 -1.25 1.77
C SER A 347 -13.32 -1.04 3.14
N LEU A 348 -13.85 -1.66 4.20
CA LEU A 348 -13.29 -1.66 5.55
C LEU A 348 -12.44 -2.91 5.83
N GLY A 349 -12.43 -3.86 4.89
CA GLY A 349 -11.69 -5.13 4.98
C GLY A 349 -12.42 -6.22 5.75
N ASN A 350 -13.73 -6.10 5.99
CA ASN A 350 -14.52 -7.19 6.56
C ASN A 350 -14.76 -8.27 5.50
N PRO A 351 -14.62 -9.56 5.85
CA PRO A 351 -14.93 -10.65 4.93
C PRO A 351 -16.44 -10.77 4.72
N LEU A 352 -16.84 -10.97 3.46
CA LEU A 352 -18.20 -11.17 2.99
C LEU A 352 -18.27 -12.51 2.26
N THR A 353 -19.34 -13.27 2.48
CA THR A 353 -19.51 -14.60 1.87
C THR A 353 -20.52 -14.53 0.73
N VAL A 354 -20.08 -14.88 -0.48
CA VAL A 354 -20.94 -14.91 -1.67
C VAL A 354 -21.05 -16.34 -2.19
N ASN A 355 -22.29 -16.78 -2.37
CA ASN A 355 -22.64 -18.06 -2.97
C ASN A 355 -22.96 -17.85 -4.45
N LEU A 356 -22.26 -18.56 -5.32
CA LEU A 356 -22.45 -18.54 -6.77
C LEU A 356 -22.95 -19.91 -7.23
N VAL A 357 -24.14 -19.95 -7.81
CA VAL A 357 -24.65 -21.15 -8.48
C VAL A 357 -24.49 -20.97 -9.98
N THR A 358 -23.90 -21.94 -10.67
CA THR A 358 -23.83 -21.97 -12.14
C THR A 358 -24.57 -23.19 -12.68
N THR A 359 -25.36 -23.00 -13.73
CA THR A 359 -26.31 -23.99 -14.27
C THR A 359 -26.23 -24.03 -15.80
N LEU A 360 -26.25 -25.23 -16.39
CA LEU A 360 -26.30 -25.41 -17.84
C LEU A 360 -27.71 -25.12 -18.38
N VAL A 361 -27.86 -24.09 -19.21
CA VAL A 361 -29.18 -23.64 -19.71
C VAL A 361 -29.38 -23.96 -21.19
N THR A 362 -28.34 -23.85 -22.02
CA THR A 362 -28.45 -24.24 -23.43
C THR A 362 -27.24 -25.01 -23.93
N LYS A 363 -27.50 -25.91 -24.87
CA LYS A 363 -26.50 -26.67 -25.62
C LYS A 363 -26.96 -26.72 -27.07
N ASP A 364 -26.25 -26.03 -27.94
CA ASP A 364 -26.59 -25.90 -29.35
C ASP A 364 -25.37 -26.22 -30.25
N ALA A 365 -25.48 -25.95 -31.54
CA ALA A 365 -24.39 -26.16 -32.49
C ALA A 365 -23.25 -25.12 -32.38
N ASN A 366 -23.44 -24.06 -31.60
CA ASN A 366 -22.48 -22.99 -31.38
C ASN A 366 -21.71 -23.17 -30.05
N GLY A 367 -22.20 -24.04 -29.16
CA GLY A 367 -21.52 -24.44 -27.93
C GLY A 367 -22.48 -24.62 -26.77
N THR A 368 -22.05 -24.21 -25.56
CA THR A 368 -22.88 -24.28 -24.35
C THR A 368 -23.00 -22.91 -23.69
N GLN A 369 -24.18 -22.66 -23.11
CA GLN A 369 -24.43 -21.47 -22.29
C GLN A 369 -24.79 -21.89 -20.87
N TRP A 370 -24.08 -21.29 -19.93
CA TRP A 370 -24.29 -21.49 -18.50
C TRP A 370 -24.84 -20.20 -17.90
N SER A 371 -25.97 -20.28 -17.20
CA SER A 371 -26.43 -19.18 -16.37
C SER A 371 -25.73 -19.26 -15.02
N PHE A 372 -25.47 -18.12 -14.40
CA PHE A 372 -25.05 -18.05 -13.02
C PHE A 372 -25.91 -17.07 -12.25
N SER A 373 -26.16 -17.36 -10.98
CA SER A 373 -26.86 -16.49 -10.04
C SER A 373 -26.07 -16.45 -8.75
N ALA A 374 -25.87 -15.25 -8.20
CA ALA A 374 -25.17 -15.06 -6.95
C ALA A 374 -26.10 -14.58 -5.85
N THR A 375 -25.88 -15.09 -4.65
CA THR A 375 -26.58 -14.69 -3.43
C THR A 375 -25.59 -14.45 -2.31
N ALA A 376 -25.80 -13.46 -1.45
CA ALA A 376 -25.01 -13.30 -0.23
C ALA A 376 -25.90 -13.04 0.98
N GLU A 377 -25.50 -13.64 2.11
CA GLU A 377 -26.17 -13.46 3.39
C GLU A 377 -25.76 -12.15 4.07
N ASP A 378 -24.57 -11.63 3.72
CA ASP A 378 -24.01 -10.38 4.23
C ASP A 378 -24.58 -9.13 3.53
N ASP A 379 -25.57 -9.30 2.64
CA ASP A 379 -26.34 -8.16 2.14
C ASP A 379 -27.13 -7.53 3.30
N THR A 380 -27.16 -6.21 3.34
CA THR A 380 -27.93 -5.48 4.34
C THR A 380 -29.43 -5.45 4.03
N ASP A 381 -29.79 -5.70 2.78
CA ASP A 381 -31.17 -5.88 2.36
C ASP A 381 -31.69 -7.27 2.77
N ILE A 382 -33.02 -7.39 2.79
CA ILE A 382 -33.67 -8.68 3.02
C ILE A 382 -33.56 -9.60 1.79
N ASP A 383 -33.44 -9.02 0.61
CA ASP A 383 -33.16 -9.74 -0.62
C ASP A 383 -31.69 -10.14 -0.63
N THR A 384 -31.45 -11.44 -0.72
CA THR A 384 -30.10 -12.00 -0.73
C THR A 384 -29.53 -12.11 -2.14
N PHE A 385 -30.29 -11.78 -3.18
CA PHE A 385 -29.89 -11.88 -4.58
C PHE A 385 -29.01 -10.72 -5.03
N LEU A 386 -27.81 -11.03 -5.54
CA LEU A 386 -26.84 -10.00 -5.95
C LEU A 386 -26.80 -9.74 -7.46
N GLY A 387 -27.30 -10.69 -8.25
CA GLY A 387 -27.25 -10.61 -9.70
C GLY A 387 -27.14 -11.95 -10.41
N THR A 388 -27.34 -11.90 -11.72
CA THR A 388 -27.37 -13.04 -12.63
C THR A 388 -26.66 -12.70 -13.94
N GLY A 389 -26.23 -13.72 -14.67
CA GLY A 389 -25.69 -13.55 -16.01
C GLY A 389 -25.48 -14.88 -16.72
N THR A 390 -24.87 -14.83 -17.90
CA THR A 390 -24.55 -16.02 -18.69
C THR A 390 -23.09 -16.08 -19.12
N ALA A 391 -22.49 -17.26 -19.03
CA ALA A 391 -21.17 -17.59 -19.56
C ALA A 391 -21.34 -18.45 -20.83
N ASN A 392 -20.72 -18.03 -21.93
CA ASN A 392 -20.79 -18.71 -23.21
C ASN A 392 -19.47 -19.42 -23.50
N PHE A 393 -19.58 -20.65 -24.00
CA PHE A 393 -18.46 -21.49 -24.39
C PHE A 393 -18.63 -21.99 -25.82
N ASP A 394 -17.53 -22.23 -26.52
CA ASP A 394 -17.55 -22.81 -27.87
C ASP A 394 -17.75 -24.34 -27.87
N THR A 395 -17.70 -24.94 -29.06
CA THR A 395 -17.83 -26.40 -29.24
C THR A 395 -16.65 -27.19 -28.71
N GLU A 396 -15.50 -26.55 -28.50
CA GLU A 396 -14.29 -27.15 -27.93
C GLU A 396 -14.22 -26.97 -26.39
N GLY A 397 -15.22 -26.32 -25.80
CA GLY A 397 -15.28 -26.05 -24.36
C GLY A 397 -14.40 -24.87 -23.92
N GLN A 398 -13.95 -24.01 -24.85
CA GLN A 398 -13.24 -22.78 -24.50
C GLN A 398 -14.22 -21.66 -24.18
N PHE A 399 -13.82 -20.80 -23.25
CA PHE A 399 -14.60 -19.65 -22.83
C PHE A 399 -14.62 -18.56 -23.91
N ILE A 400 -15.81 -18.11 -24.31
CA ILE A 400 -16.00 -17.03 -25.30
C ILE A 400 -16.18 -15.69 -24.59
N GLY A 401 -17.03 -15.65 -23.56
CA GLY A 401 -17.35 -14.41 -22.88
C GLY A 401 -18.48 -14.52 -21.87
N LEU A 402 -18.55 -13.51 -21.00
CA LEU A 402 -19.55 -13.36 -19.95
C LEU A 402 -20.51 -12.24 -20.34
N ASN A 403 -21.81 -12.46 -20.13
CA ASN A 403 -22.84 -11.44 -20.22
C ASN A 403 -23.40 -11.22 -18.81
N ASN A 404 -23.02 -10.11 -18.19
CA ASN A 404 -23.38 -9.77 -16.81
C ASN A 404 -23.39 -8.26 -16.61
N ALA A 405 -24.22 -7.79 -15.69
CA ALA A 405 -24.19 -6.43 -15.18
C ALA A 405 -23.22 -6.24 -13.98
N GLY A 406 -22.57 -7.32 -13.53
CA GLY A 406 -21.82 -7.35 -12.26
C GLY A 406 -22.72 -7.80 -11.12
N LEU A 407 -22.12 -8.22 -10.01
CA LEU A 407 -22.86 -8.49 -8.78
C LEU A 407 -22.88 -7.21 -7.95
N THR A 408 -24.06 -6.86 -7.43
CA THR A 408 -24.23 -5.69 -6.56
C THR A 408 -24.65 -6.16 -5.19
N LEU A 409 -23.89 -5.78 -4.17
CA LEU A 409 -24.16 -6.09 -2.77
C LEU A 409 -24.44 -4.78 -2.02
N ASP A 410 -25.61 -4.67 -1.39
CA ASP A 410 -25.92 -3.52 -0.55
C ASP A 410 -25.22 -3.66 0.82
N ARG A 411 -24.60 -2.55 1.24
CA ARG A 411 -23.84 -2.38 2.48
C ARG A 411 -24.31 -1.14 3.23
N ALA A 412 -25.56 -0.72 3.04
CA ALA A 412 -26.15 0.43 3.72
C ALA A 412 -26.01 0.32 5.24
N ASN A 413 -25.74 1.45 5.89
CA ASN A 413 -25.60 1.55 7.36
C ASN A 413 -24.44 0.75 7.98
N THR A 414 -23.54 0.17 7.19
CA THR A 414 -22.32 -0.52 7.70
C THR A 414 -21.13 0.42 7.85
N GLY A 415 -21.16 1.58 7.20
CA GLY A 415 -20.03 2.52 7.11
C GLY A 415 -19.01 2.18 6.01
N ALA A 416 -19.20 1.06 5.30
CA ALA A 416 -18.43 0.72 4.10
C ALA A 416 -18.96 1.47 2.86
N GLU A 417 -18.20 1.41 1.77
CA GLU A 417 -18.64 1.83 0.44
C GLU A 417 -19.91 1.06 0.03
N ASN A 418 -20.86 1.78 -0.56
CA ASN A 418 -22.16 1.24 -0.93
C ASN A 418 -22.64 1.81 -2.29
N PRO A 419 -23.11 0.98 -3.25
CA PRO A 419 -23.09 -0.49 -3.25
C PRO A 419 -21.71 -1.06 -3.58
N LEU A 420 -21.39 -2.23 -3.02
CA LEU A 420 -20.19 -2.97 -3.42
C LEU A 420 -20.47 -3.69 -4.74
N GLN A 421 -19.67 -3.37 -5.76
CA GLN A 421 -19.78 -3.99 -7.08
C GLN A 421 -18.66 -5.01 -7.29
N ILE A 422 -19.02 -6.26 -7.58
CA ILE A 422 -18.09 -7.36 -7.81
C ILE A 422 -18.24 -7.88 -9.24
N ALA A 423 -17.17 -7.79 -10.02
CA ALA A 423 -17.08 -8.40 -11.34
C ALA A 423 -16.63 -9.87 -11.25
N LEU A 424 -17.19 -10.72 -12.11
CA LEU A 424 -16.80 -12.12 -12.23
C LEU A 424 -15.95 -12.30 -13.49
N ALA A 425 -14.77 -12.92 -13.33
CA ALA A 425 -13.86 -13.21 -14.43
C ALA A 425 -13.64 -14.72 -14.55
N PHE A 426 -13.97 -15.28 -15.71
CA PHE A 426 -13.81 -16.71 -16.01
C PHE A 426 -12.55 -16.99 -16.84
N THR A 427 -11.74 -15.96 -17.05
CA THR A 427 -10.47 -16.06 -17.78
C THR A 427 -9.36 -15.35 -17.02
N ASP A 428 -8.21 -15.99 -16.97
CA ASP A 428 -6.96 -15.46 -16.44
C ASP A 428 -5.79 -16.10 -17.21
N PRO A 429 -4.63 -15.43 -17.35
CA PRO A 429 -3.45 -16.01 -18.01
C PRO A 429 -2.99 -17.35 -17.43
N PHE A 430 -3.32 -17.64 -16.17
CA PHE A 430 -2.90 -18.86 -15.47
C PHE A 430 -4.00 -19.93 -15.36
N GLY A 431 -5.23 -19.62 -15.76
CA GLY A 431 -6.35 -20.55 -15.69
C GLY A 431 -7.64 -19.93 -16.23
N SER A 432 -8.47 -20.72 -16.89
CA SER A 432 -9.79 -20.29 -17.35
C SER A 432 -10.82 -21.35 -17.00
N VAL A 433 -12.07 -20.96 -16.91
CA VAL A 433 -13.18 -21.91 -16.83
C VAL A 433 -13.33 -22.57 -18.20
N THR A 434 -13.48 -23.88 -18.21
CA THR A 434 -13.73 -24.67 -19.44
C THR A 434 -15.08 -25.35 -19.36
N ALA A 435 -15.65 -25.69 -20.52
CA ALA A 435 -16.87 -26.47 -20.63
C ALA A 435 -16.61 -27.80 -21.37
N LEU A 436 -15.82 -28.69 -20.77
CA LEU A 436 -15.47 -29.99 -21.36
C LEU A 436 -16.51 -31.06 -20.99
N VAL A 437 -16.68 -32.01 -21.91
CA VAL A 437 -17.46 -33.24 -21.67
C VAL A 437 -16.64 -34.25 -20.88
N ASP A 438 -17.32 -35.18 -20.20
CA ASP A 438 -16.71 -36.30 -19.44
C ASP A 438 -15.79 -35.89 -18.27
N GLN A 439 -15.87 -34.64 -17.85
CA GLN A 439 -15.28 -34.12 -16.62
C GLN A 439 -16.38 -33.67 -15.67
N SER A 440 -16.18 -33.82 -14.36
CA SER A 440 -17.14 -33.34 -13.36
C SER A 440 -17.25 -31.83 -13.38
N THR A 441 -18.43 -31.32 -13.03
CA THR A 441 -18.63 -29.89 -12.82
C THR A 441 -18.00 -29.48 -11.50
N GLU A 442 -16.93 -28.70 -11.59
CA GLU A 442 -16.25 -28.06 -10.46
C GLU A 442 -15.86 -26.65 -10.86
N LEU A 443 -16.32 -25.67 -10.09
CA LEU A 443 -15.89 -24.29 -10.19
C LEU A 443 -15.21 -23.91 -8.87
N ARG A 444 -14.08 -23.21 -8.95
CA ARG A 444 -13.34 -22.74 -7.78
C ARG A 444 -12.81 -21.34 -8.02
N THR A 445 -12.73 -20.56 -6.95
CA THR A 445 -12.07 -19.26 -6.97
C THR A 445 -10.57 -19.46 -7.14
N LEU A 446 -9.99 -18.82 -8.14
CA LEU A 446 -8.56 -18.81 -8.41
C LEU A 446 -7.87 -17.68 -7.62
N SER A 447 -8.42 -16.47 -7.70
CA SER A 447 -7.91 -15.28 -7.01
C SER A 447 -8.98 -14.19 -6.95
N GLN A 448 -8.76 -13.21 -6.06
CA GLN A 448 -9.56 -12.01 -5.93
C GLN A 448 -8.65 -10.86 -5.49
N ASP A 449 -9.10 -9.62 -5.69
CA ASP A 449 -8.30 -8.39 -5.55
C ASP A 449 -8.55 -7.57 -4.28
N GLY A 450 -9.53 -7.96 -3.45
CA GLY A 450 -9.79 -7.39 -2.14
C GLY A 450 -8.88 -7.96 -1.06
N PHE A 451 -8.68 -7.21 0.03
CA PHE A 451 -7.82 -7.65 1.12
C PHE A 451 -8.36 -7.21 2.47
N PRO A 452 -8.16 -8.02 3.53
CA PRO A 452 -8.51 -7.62 4.87
C PRO A 452 -7.64 -6.45 5.30
N ILE A 453 -8.10 -5.78 6.35
CA ILE A 453 -7.36 -4.67 6.95
C ILE A 453 -5.94 -5.11 7.34
N GLY A 454 -4.95 -4.41 6.78
CA GLY A 454 -3.54 -4.61 7.09
C GLY A 454 -2.94 -3.33 7.64
N SER A 455 -2.26 -3.42 8.78
CA SER A 455 -1.47 -2.31 9.33
C SER A 455 -0.03 -2.40 8.85
N LEU A 456 0.64 -1.27 8.64
CA LEU A 456 2.07 -1.23 8.31
C LEU A 456 2.90 -1.84 9.45
N GLU A 457 3.66 -2.92 9.17
CA GLU A 457 4.46 -3.66 10.15
C GLU A 457 5.95 -3.30 10.06
N ASP A 458 6.51 -3.32 8.85
CA ASP A 458 7.91 -2.99 8.57
C ASP A 458 8.00 -2.15 7.29
N PHE A 459 9.14 -1.49 7.09
CA PHE A 459 9.44 -0.83 5.83
C PHE A 459 10.89 -1.10 5.42
N ASP A 460 11.11 -1.10 4.12
CA ASP A 460 12.44 -1.23 3.54
C ASP A 460 12.65 -0.11 2.52
N ILE A 461 13.91 0.24 2.28
CA ILE A 461 14.28 1.30 1.35
C ILE A 461 15.21 0.68 0.31
N SER A 462 14.78 0.73 -0.94
CA SER A 462 15.50 0.17 -2.07
C SER A 462 16.67 1.07 -2.50
N LEU A 463 17.57 0.54 -3.34
CA LEU A 463 18.78 1.24 -3.82
C LEU A 463 18.49 2.54 -4.57
N ASP A 464 17.32 2.62 -5.18
CA ASP A 464 16.78 3.78 -5.90
C ASP A 464 16.08 4.80 -4.98
N GLY A 465 16.13 4.57 -3.67
CA GLY A 465 15.53 5.41 -2.64
C GLY A 465 14.04 5.17 -2.43
N VAL A 466 13.41 4.20 -3.10
CA VAL A 466 11.98 3.93 -2.95
C VAL A 466 11.71 3.25 -1.60
N ILE A 467 10.81 3.83 -0.81
CA ILE A 467 10.38 3.34 0.49
C ILE A 467 9.19 2.40 0.25
N THR A 468 9.35 1.12 0.59
CA THR A 468 8.30 0.10 0.48
C THR A 468 7.88 -0.37 1.87
N GLY A 469 6.62 -0.16 2.22
CA GLY A 469 6.00 -0.70 3.43
C GLY A 469 5.53 -2.14 3.22
N SER A 470 5.75 -2.99 4.22
CA SER A 470 5.18 -4.34 4.32
C SER A 470 4.09 -4.35 5.38
N PHE A 471 2.90 -4.82 5.02
CA PHE A 471 1.70 -4.80 5.85
C PHE A 471 1.40 -6.19 6.43
N THR A 472 0.68 -6.23 7.55
CA THR A 472 0.28 -7.49 8.23
C THR A 472 -0.60 -8.40 7.37
N ASN A 473 -1.28 -7.85 6.36
CA ASN A 473 -2.05 -8.63 5.37
C ASN A 473 -1.18 -9.20 4.23
N GLY A 474 0.15 -9.10 4.34
CA GLY A 474 1.12 -9.64 3.38
C GLY A 474 1.34 -8.75 2.14
N LEU A 475 0.63 -7.63 2.02
CA LEU A 475 0.82 -6.69 0.94
C LEU A 475 2.08 -5.84 1.12
N ARG A 476 2.64 -5.41 -0.02
CA ARG A 476 3.68 -4.40 -0.09
C ARG A 476 3.18 -3.20 -0.88
N ARG A 477 3.41 -1.99 -0.37
CA ARG A 477 3.05 -0.73 -1.02
C ARG A 477 4.18 0.27 -0.91
N THR A 478 4.32 1.12 -1.93
CA THR A 478 5.26 2.23 -1.92
C THR A 478 4.71 3.33 -1.02
N LEU A 479 5.52 3.85 -0.10
CA LEU A 479 5.14 4.93 0.82
C LEU A 479 5.73 6.28 0.41
N GLY A 480 6.78 6.27 -0.41
CA GLY A 480 7.47 7.47 -0.87
C GLY A 480 8.83 7.13 -1.45
N LYS A 481 9.62 8.17 -1.72
CA LYS A 481 10.98 8.02 -2.25
C LYS A 481 11.90 9.08 -1.66
N VAL A 482 13.10 8.67 -1.24
CA VAL A 482 14.17 9.55 -0.76
C VAL A 482 15.02 9.99 -1.96
N PRO A 483 14.94 11.26 -2.41
CA PRO A 483 15.82 11.77 -3.42
C PRO A 483 17.18 12.16 -2.83
N LEU A 484 18.16 12.33 -3.72
CA LEU A 484 19.48 12.84 -3.38
C LEU A 484 19.71 14.19 -4.07
N ALA A 485 20.33 15.13 -3.34
CA ALA A 485 20.81 16.38 -3.90
C ALA A 485 22.27 16.23 -4.36
N THR A 486 22.55 16.59 -5.61
CA THR A 486 23.91 16.75 -6.12
C THR A 486 24.21 18.22 -6.37
N PHE A 487 25.50 18.57 -6.35
CA PHE A 487 25.98 19.93 -6.57
C PHE A 487 27.03 19.92 -7.66
N ALA A 488 27.12 21.03 -8.42
CA ALA A 488 28.20 21.19 -9.39
C ALA A 488 29.57 21.27 -8.72
N ASN A 489 29.62 21.79 -7.48
CA ASN A 489 30.84 21.93 -6.70
C ASN A 489 30.59 21.73 -5.20
N ASN A 490 30.86 20.53 -4.69
CA ASN A 490 30.67 20.21 -3.27
C ASN A 490 31.57 21.05 -2.34
N ASN A 491 32.74 21.50 -2.78
CA ASN A 491 33.63 22.37 -1.98
C ASN A 491 33.07 23.79 -1.79
N GLY A 492 32.02 24.16 -2.54
CA GLY A 492 31.30 25.41 -2.33
C GLY A 492 30.25 25.36 -1.22
N LEU A 493 30.01 24.18 -0.63
CA LEU A 493 29.05 24.02 0.46
C LEU A 493 29.62 24.57 1.77
N ARG A 494 28.78 25.29 2.54
CA ARG A 494 29.14 25.75 3.87
C ARG A 494 28.66 24.77 4.93
N GLN A 495 29.54 24.36 5.83
CA GLN A 495 29.16 23.54 6.98
C GLN A 495 28.45 24.42 8.03
N VAL A 496 27.25 24.02 8.46
CA VAL A 496 26.45 24.76 9.45
C VAL A 496 26.62 24.19 10.86
N GLY A 497 27.01 22.91 10.96
CA GLY A 497 27.13 22.15 12.21
C GLY A 497 26.27 20.88 12.16
N GLY A 498 26.48 19.94 13.08
CA GLY A 498 25.68 18.70 13.15
C GLY A 498 25.73 17.83 11.88
N SER A 499 26.83 17.89 11.12
CA SER A 499 26.97 17.25 9.80
C SER A 499 25.99 17.77 8.73
N LEU A 500 25.45 18.99 8.91
CA LEU A 500 24.64 19.69 7.92
C LEU A 500 25.48 20.65 7.07
N TYR A 501 25.12 20.73 5.79
CA TYR A 501 25.66 21.61 4.78
C TYR A 501 24.57 22.54 4.24
N GLU A 502 24.97 23.75 3.89
CA GLU A 502 24.15 24.76 3.22
C GLU A 502 24.77 25.10 1.87
N ALA A 503 23.92 25.25 0.85
CA ALA A 503 24.34 25.67 -0.47
C ALA A 503 24.68 27.17 -0.48
N GLU A 504 25.79 27.53 -1.11
CA GLU A 504 26.20 28.92 -1.33
C GLU A 504 26.41 29.20 -2.82
N ASN A 505 26.74 30.45 -3.15
CA ASN A 505 26.92 30.88 -4.54
C ASN A 505 27.91 30.02 -5.33
N ASN A 506 28.96 29.49 -4.68
CA ASN A 506 30.00 28.69 -5.34
C ASN A 506 29.69 27.19 -5.42
N SER A 507 28.69 26.68 -4.67
CA SER A 507 28.23 25.29 -4.83
C SER A 507 27.30 25.13 -6.03
N GLY A 508 26.66 26.24 -6.44
CA GLY A 508 25.55 26.23 -7.38
C GLY A 508 24.25 25.80 -6.70
N ASN A 509 23.18 25.75 -7.50
CA ASN A 509 21.87 25.28 -7.05
C ASN A 509 21.89 23.76 -6.84
N PRO A 510 21.18 23.25 -5.81
CA PRO A 510 21.01 21.81 -5.62
C PRO A 510 20.23 21.21 -6.79
N ALA A 511 20.75 20.12 -7.37
CA ALA A 511 20.02 19.28 -8.31
C ALA A 511 19.47 18.07 -7.54
N ILE A 512 18.16 18.09 -7.26
CA ILE A 512 17.49 17.05 -6.48
C ILE A 512 16.93 16.02 -7.44
N VAL A 513 17.51 14.81 -7.41
CA VAL A 513 17.23 13.75 -8.37
C VAL A 513 17.04 12.42 -7.64
N SER A 514 16.41 11.48 -8.32
CA SER A 514 16.28 10.11 -7.84
C SER A 514 17.66 9.45 -7.67
N ALA A 515 17.82 8.61 -6.64
CA ALA A 515 19.07 7.90 -6.41
C ALA A 515 19.43 7.00 -7.61
N GLY A 516 20.71 6.91 -7.94
CA GLY A 516 21.24 6.18 -9.10
C GLY A 516 21.04 6.86 -10.45
N VAL A 517 20.44 8.05 -10.50
CA VAL A 517 20.14 8.79 -11.74
C VAL A 517 20.91 10.11 -11.79
N ALA A 518 21.27 10.58 -12.99
CA ALA A 518 21.86 11.90 -13.23
C ALA A 518 23.12 12.21 -12.39
N GLY A 519 23.93 11.18 -12.10
CA GLY A 519 25.17 11.32 -11.32
C GLY A 519 24.99 11.25 -9.81
N ALA A 520 23.77 11.08 -9.31
CA ALA A 520 23.55 10.70 -7.92
C ALA A 520 23.90 9.22 -7.68
N GLY A 521 24.49 8.94 -6.52
CA GLY A 521 24.76 7.60 -6.01
C GLY A 521 23.49 6.86 -5.61
N SER A 522 23.65 5.65 -5.10
CA SER A 522 22.55 4.82 -4.58
C SER A 522 22.37 4.98 -3.08
N VAL A 523 21.15 4.74 -2.60
CA VAL A 523 20.85 4.71 -1.16
C VAL A 523 21.02 3.28 -0.67
N VAL A 524 21.75 3.07 0.41
CA VAL A 524 21.89 1.77 1.06
C VAL A 524 21.10 1.79 2.37
N SER A 525 20.11 0.92 2.49
CA SER A 525 19.32 0.80 3.71
C SER A 525 20.04 0.03 4.80
N ARG A 526 19.66 0.27 6.06
CA ARG A 526 20.16 -0.42 7.25
C ARG A 526 21.69 -0.32 7.39
N ALA A 527 22.22 0.82 6.97
CA ALA A 527 23.65 1.10 6.97
C ALA A 527 23.92 2.57 7.25
N LEU A 528 25.10 2.87 7.77
CA LEU A 528 25.62 4.23 7.96
C LEU A 528 26.97 4.37 7.27
N GLU A 529 27.20 5.54 6.68
CA GLU A 529 28.53 5.91 6.17
C GLU A 529 29.44 6.30 7.34
N LEU A 530 30.65 5.73 7.40
CA LEU A 530 31.66 6.09 8.38
C LEU A 530 32.46 7.33 7.94
N SER A 531 33.24 7.90 8.85
CA SER A 531 34.21 8.95 8.52
C SER A 531 35.22 8.44 7.48
N ASN A 532 35.61 9.28 6.53
CA ASN A 532 36.69 8.97 5.58
C ASN A 532 38.10 9.33 6.13
N VAL A 533 38.21 9.61 7.42
CA VAL A 533 39.48 9.94 8.08
C VAL A 533 40.30 8.68 8.33
N GLU A 534 41.52 8.64 7.80
CA GLU A 534 42.50 7.59 8.11
C GLU A 534 43.50 8.06 9.17
N LEU A 535 43.40 7.51 10.38
CA LEU A 535 44.22 7.92 11.53
C LEU A 535 45.72 7.84 11.28
N SER A 536 46.17 6.80 10.58
CA SER A 536 47.60 6.61 10.30
C SER A 536 48.17 7.77 9.48
N GLU A 537 47.44 8.24 8.48
CA GLU A 537 47.84 9.38 7.64
C GLU A 537 47.76 10.69 8.43
N GLU A 538 46.67 10.91 9.18
CA GLU A 538 46.52 12.11 9.99
C GLU A 538 47.60 12.24 11.07
N PHE A 539 48.02 11.15 11.73
CA PHE A 539 49.12 11.21 12.69
C PHE A 539 50.46 11.55 12.02
N VAL A 540 50.74 11.04 10.82
CA VAL A 540 51.94 11.41 10.05
C VAL A 540 51.91 12.89 9.65
N ASN A 541 50.74 13.38 9.23
CA ASN A 541 50.53 14.80 8.91
C ASN A 541 50.73 15.69 10.14
N LEU A 542 50.23 15.27 11.31
CA LEU A 542 50.42 15.98 12.57
C LEU A 542 51.90 16.04 12.99
N ILE A 543 52.64 14.94 12.84
CA ILE A 543 54.08 14.89 13.11
C ILE A 543 54.83 15.79 12.15
N THR A 544 54.48 15.78 10.86
CA THR A 544 55.13 16.64 9.85
C THR A 544 54.84 18.12 10.11
N ALA A 545 53.60 18.47 10.45
CA ALA A 545 53.21 19.84 10.78
C ALA A 545 53.87 20.34 12.08
N SER A 546 53.92 19.51 13.13
CA SER A 546 54.56 19.87 14.40
C SER A 546 56.09 20.02 14.27
N THR A 547 56.74 19.16 13.48
CA THR A 547 58.17 19.31 13.15
C THR A 547 58.41 20.57 12.31
N GLY A 548 57.56 20.86 11.33
CA GLY A 548 57.59 22.11 10.54
C GLY A 548 57.39 23.37 11.39
N PHE A 549 56.46 23.33 12.35
CA PHE A 549 56.25 24.40 13.33
C PHE A 549 57.51 24.64 14.18
N SER A 550 58.13 23.58 14.69
CA SER A 550 59.36 23.68 15.48
C SER A 550 60.55 24.21 14.66
N ALA A 551 60.65 23.81 13.38
CA ALA A 551 61.67 24.30 12.46
C ALA A 551 61.49 25.81 12.17
N SER A 552 60.25 26.23 11.92
CA SER A 552 59.92 27.65 11.70
C SER A 552 60.21 28.50 12.95
N SER A 553 59.92 27.98 14.14
CA SER A 553 60.28 28.63 15.40
C SER A 553 61.79 28.79 15.58
N ARG A 554 62.60 27.79 15.18
CA ARG A 554 64.07 27.90 15.22
C ARG A 554 64.61 28.96 14.26
N VAL A 555 63.97 29.19 13.10
CA VAL A 555 64.35 30.27 12.17
C VAL A 555 64.13 31.64 12.83
N ILE A 556 63.05 31.79 13.60
CA ILE A 556 62.75 33.01 14.35
C ILE A 556 63.79 33.22 15.45
N THR A 557 64.08 32.21 16.27
CA THR A 557 65.07 32.35 17.36
C THR A 557 66.47 32.63 16.84
N THR A 558 66.91 31.93 15.79
CA THR A 558 68.22 32.20 15.17
C THR A 558 68.31 33.58 14.52
N SER A 559 67.21 34.08 13.94
CA SER A 559 67.16 35.46 13.45
C SER A 559 67.20 36.48 14.61
N ASP A 560 66.57 36.18 15.74
CA ASP A 560 66.62 37.03 16.94
C ASP A 560 68.03 37.05 17.56
N ASP A 561 68.68 35.90 17.71
CA ASP A 561 70.06 35.79 18.19
C ASP A 561 71.02 36.64 17.33
N LEU A 562 70.89 36.61 16.00
CA LEU A 562 71.68 37.43 15.08
C LEU A 562 71.40 38.94 15.22
N ILE A 563 70.15 39.33 15.50
CA ILE A 563 69.80 40.73 15.78
C ILE A 563 70.44 41.18 17.08
N GLN A 564 70.40 40.34 18.13
CA GLN A 564 71.02 40.64 19.42
C GLN A 564 72.54 40.78 19.27
N GLU A 565 73.20 39.85 18.56
CA GLU A 565 74.64 39.93 18.29
C GLU A 565 75.00 41.21 17.51
N LEU A 566 74.21 41.57 16.50
CA LEU A 566 74.41 42.81 15.73
C LEU A 566 74.23 44.07 16.58
N LEU A 567 73.27 44.08 17.51
CA LEU A 567 73.09 45.18 18.47
C LEU A 567 74.27 45.30 19.44
N THR A 568 74.91 44.19 19.82
CA THR A 568 76.12 44.21 20.66
C THR A 568 77.37 44.69 19.92
N LEU A 569 77.43 44.53 18.60
CA LEU A 569 78.53 44.99 17.72
C LEU A 569 78.51 46.49 17.41
N VAL A 570 77.35 47.15 17.55
CA VAL A 570 77.17 48.59 17.28
C VAL A 570 77.52 49.46 18.50
N ARG A 571 77.94 48.86 19.61
CA ARG A 571 78.34 49.53 20.84
C ARG A 571 79.85 49.48 21.03
#